data_AF-A0A1Q3BSH4-F1
#
_entry.id   AF-A0A1Q3BSH4-F1
#
_cell.length_a   1.000
_cell.length_b   1.000
_cell.length_c   1.000
_cell.angle_alpha   90.00
_cell.angle_beta   90.00
_cell.angle_gamma   90.00
#
_symmetry.space_group_name_H-M   'P 1'
#
loop_
_entity.id
_entity.type
_entity.pdbx_description
1 polymer ?
#
loop_
_entity_poly.entity_id
_entity_poly.type
_entity_poly.pdbx_seq_one_letter_code
_entity_poly.pdbx_strand_id
1 'polypeptide(L)'
;MVANGVVDVRPPLKILDKGEQLWKGALVGHFVGKKMPFNTIKDKDSITKKWKAFGNYKIHTLANGIFLFKFENGESSERVLNEGPWDIWGVHIALRKWDKNVPLNKDYLDKVPLWVKLCNIPLAF
;
A
#
# COMPACT_ATOMS: atom_id res chain seq x y z
N MET A 1 2.69 10.23 -29.76
CA MET A 1 1.85 11.17 -30.56
C MET A 1 1.58 12.35 -29.66
N VAL A 2 1.79 13.58 -30.13
CA VAL A 2 1.48 14.77 -29.30
C VAL A 2 -0.03 14.95 -29.33
N ALA A 3 -0.66 14.90 -28.15
CA ALA A 3 -2.03 15.37 -27.96
C ALA A 3 -1.96 16.54 -26.98
N ASN A 4 -2.50 17.70 -27.36
CA ASN A 4 -2.68 18.87 -26.50
C ASN A 4 -1.39 19.48 -25.92
N GLY A 5 -0.29 19.53 -26.70
CA GLY A 5 0.96 20.20 -26.28
C GLY A 5 1.77 19.45 -25.22
N VAL A 6 1.31 18.27 -24.79
CA VAL A 6 2.06 17.34 -23.94
C VAL A 6 2.59 16.21 -24.82
N VAL A 7 3.90 15.98 -24.75
CA VAL A 7 4.51 14.85 -25.46
C VAL A 7 4.12 13.57 -24.71
N ASP A 8 3.12 12.84 -25.23
CA ASP A 8 2.80 11.49 -24.76
C ASP A 8 3.89 10.53 -25.27
N VAL A 9 4.94 10.39 -24.45
CA VAL A 9 5.99 9.38 -24.62
C VAL A 9 5.54 8.11 -23.93
N ARG A 10 5.08 7.14 -24.71
CA ARG A 10 4.81 5.80 -24.18
C ARG A 10 6.13 5.08 -23.99
N PRO A 11 6.49 4.67 -22.76
CA PRO A 11 7.71 3.92 -22.53
C PRO A 11 7.66 2.57 -23.31
N PRO A 12 8.80 2.11 -23.86
CA PRO A 12 8.88 0.81 -24.51
C PRO A 12 8.41 -0.34 -23.60
N LEU A 13 7.70 -1.32 -24.18
CA LEU A 13 7.15 -2.47 -23.45
C LEU A 13 8.19 -3.19 -22.58
N LYS A 14 9.42 -3.35 -23.08
CA LYS A 14 10.54 -3.98 -22.33
C LYS A 14 10.87 -3.27 -21.02
N ILE A 15 10.65 -1.95 -20.93
CA ILE A 15 10.88 -1.17 -19.71
C ILE A 15 9.72 -1.38 -18.74
N LEU A 16 8.49 -1.47 -19.26
CA LEU A 16 7.29 -1.78 -18.47
C LEU A 16 7.38 -3.18 -17.86
N ASP A 17 7.73 -4.19 -18.65
CA ASP A 17 7.87 -5.58 -18.18
C ASP A 17 8.92 -5.69 -17.05
N LYS A 18 10.06 -5.01 -17.22
CA LYS A 18 11.10 -4.94 -16.19
C LYS A 18 10.60 -4.25 -14.92
N GLY A 19 9.82 -3.18 -15.06
CA GLY A 19 9.19 -2.49 -13.94
C GLY A 19 8.19 -3.38 -13.21
N GLU A 20 7.32 -4.07 -13.94
CA GLU A 20 6.35 -5.02 -13.38
C GLU A 20 7.04 -6.14 -12.63
N GLN A 21 8.10 -6.71 -13.20
CA GLN A 21 8.88 -7.75 -12.55
C GLN A 21 9.61 -7.24 -11.31
N LEU A 22 10.14 -6.01 -11.33
CA LEU A 22 10.82 -5.40 -10.20
C LEU A 22 9.90 -5.19 -8.99
N TRP A 23 8.62 -4.91 -9.24
CA TRP A 23 7.62 -4.62 -8.20
C TRP A 23 6.63 -5.76 -7.98
N LYS A 24 6.90 -6.95 -8.54
CA LYS A 24 6.12 -8.15 -8.29
C LYS A 24 6.07 -8.45 -6.79
N GLY A 25 4.87 -8.62 -6.25
CA GLY A 25 4.66 -8.86 -4.81
C GLY A 25 4.83 -7.62 -3.94
N ALA A 26 4.98 -6.42 -4.52
CA ALA A 26 4.92 -5.19 -3.74
C ALA A 26 3.47 -4.86 -3.35
N LEU A 27 3.31 -4.20 -2.20
CA LEU A 27 2.04 -3.62 -1.78
C LEU A 27 2.11 -2.11 -1.91
N VAL A 28 0.99 -1.49 -2.27
CA VAL A 28 0.79 -0.05 -2.14
C VAL A 28 -0.20 0.22 -1.03
N GLY A 29 0.03 1.31 -0.29
CA GLY A 29 -0.90 1.74 0.73
C GLY A 29 -0.82 3.21 1.07
N HIS A 30 -1.87 3.69 1.72
CA HIS A 30 -1.90 5.02 2.31
C HIS A 30 -2.60 4.97 3.65
N PHE A 31 -2.33 5.98 4.47
CA PHE A 31 -3.02 6.17 5.74
C PHE A 31 -4.38 6.83 5.51
N VAL A 32 -5.43 6.26 6.08
CA VAL A 32 -6.80 6.78 5.94
C VAL A 32 -6.94 8.04 6.80
N GLY A 33 -7.51 9.11 6.22
CA GLY A 33 -7.80 10.37 6.92
C GLY A 33 -6.58 11.22 7.33
N LYS A 34 -5.35 10.71 7.22
CA LYS A 34 -4.14 11.43 7.66
C LYS A 34 -2.96 11.21 6.71
N LYS A 35 -2.26 12.28 6.34
CA LYS A 35 -0.98 12.19 5.62
C LYS A 35 0.15 11.98 6.64
N MET A 36 0.82 10.85 6.57
CA MET A 36 1.92 10.52 7.48
C MET A 36 3.28 10.87 6.83
N PRO A 37 4.20 11.57 7.51
CA PRO A 37 5.55 11.79 7.02
C PRO A 37 6.35 10.49 6.93
N PHE A 38 7.24 10.37 5.95
CA PHE A 38 8.03 9.14 5.75
C PHE A 38 8.90 8.78 6.97
N ASN A 39 9.58 9.75 7.57
CA ASN A 39 10.41 9.53 8.75
C ASN A 39 9.58 8.96 9.92
N THR A 40 8.30 9.32 10.01
CA THR A 40 7.39 8.78 11.01
C THR A 40 7.14 7.28 10.83
N ILE A 41 7.13 6.80 9.59
CA ILE A 41 6.89 5.39 9.23
C ILE A 41 8.19 4.59 9.31
N LYS A 42 9.32 5.19 8.91
CA LYS A 42 10.64 4.55 8.84
C LYS A 42 11.37 4.53 10.17
N ASP A 43 11.42 5.64 10.92
CA ASP A 43 12.26 5.76 12.13
C ASP A 43 11.62 5.18 13.39
N LYS A 44 10.32 4.90 13.37
CA LYS A 44 9.61 4.48 14.57
C LYS A 44 8.88 3.17 14.36
N ASP A 45 9.62 2.15 13.91
CA ASP A 45 9.59 0.75 14.35
C ASP A 45 8.23 0.01 14.37
N SER A 46 7.10 0.64 14.07
CA SER A 46 5.78 0.15 14.45
C SER A 46 5.22 -0.76 13.38
N ILE A 47 5.36 -0.33 12.12
CA ILE A 47 5.10 -1.18 10.97
C ILE A 47 6.20 -2.25 10.85
N THR A 48 7.46 -1.88 11.10
CA THR A 48 8.60 -2.80 11.09
C THR A 48 8.45 -3.89 12.13
N LYS A 49 8.02 -3.56 13.36
CA LYS A 49 7.72 -4.55 14.41
C LYS A 49 6.51 -5.40 14.07
N LYS A 50 5.40 -4.80 13.67
CA LYS A 50 4.17 -5.54 13.33
C LYS A 50 4.38 -6.53 12.19
N TRP A 51 5.17 -6.14 11.20
CA TRP A 51 5.42 -6.97 10.02
C TRP A 51 6.71 -7.77 10.07
N LYS A 52 7.47 -7.69 11.18
CA LYS A 52 8.73 -8.43 11.35
C LYS A 52 8.54 -9.93 11.14
N ALA A 53 7.41 -10.47 11.58
CA ALA A 53 7.07 -11.88 11.44
C ALA A 53 6.82 -12.32 9.97
N PHE A 54 6.59 -11.37 9.06
CA PHE A 54 6.38 -11.63 7.63
C PHE A 54 7.69 -11.53 6.83
N GLY A 55 8.82 -11.28 7.48
CA GLY A 55 10.13 -11.18 6.85
C GLY A 55 10.53 -9.74 6.48
N ASN A 56 11.57 -9.63 5.66
CA ASN A 56 12.15 -8.34 5.30
C ASN A 56 11.37 -7.66 4.17
N TYR A 57 11.34 -6.33 4.24
CA TYR A 57 10.75 -5.50 3.21
C TYR A 57 11.38 -4.10 3.20
N LYS A 58 11.22 -3.39 2.08
CA LYS A 58 11.67 -2.01 1.90
C LYS A 58 10.46 -1.10 1.72
N ILE A 59 10.52 0.09 2.31
CA ILE A 59 9.48 1.12 2.19
C ILE A 59 9.98 2.22 1.27
N HIS A 60 9.22 2.53 0.23
CA HIS A 60 9.43 3.65 -0.67
C HIS A 60 8.26 4.62 -0.55
N THR A 61 8.53 5.92 -0.60
CA THR A 61 7.47 6.96 -0.64
C THR A 61 7.19 7.32 -2.08
N LEU A 62 5.91 7.31 -2.45
CA LEU A 62 5.39 7.80 -3.72
C LEU A 62 4.73 9.17 -3.51
N ALA A 63 4.23 9.76 -4.60
CA ALA A 63 3.46 11.00 -4.52
C ALA A 63 2.20 10.85 -3.63
N ASN A 64 1.65 11.98 -3.20
CA ASN A 64 0.34 12.04 -2.52
C ASN A 64 0.21 11.28 -1.20
N GLY A 65 1.31 10.90 -0.55
CA GLY A 65 1.28 10.15 0.71
C GLY A 65 0.98 8.67 0.51
N ILE A 66 1.26 8.16 -0.69
CA ILE A 66 1.23 6.74 -1.02
C ILE A 66 2.60 6.14 -0.67
N PHE A 67 2.57 4.94 -0.12
CA PHE A 67 3.74 4.16 0.23
C PHE A 67 3.75 2.86 -0.56
N LEU A 68 4.95 2.44 -0.93
CA LEU A 68 5.20 1.17 -1.62
C LEU A 68 6.06 0.29 -0.70
N PHE A 69 5.58 -0.91 -0.46
CA PHE A 69 6.20 -1.91 0.39
C PHE A 69 6.68 -3.05 -0.48
N LYS A 70 7.99 -3.14 -0.69
CA LYS A 70 8.61 -4.19 -1.48
C LYS A 70 9.09 -5.31 -0.57
N PHE A 71 8.43 -6.45 -0.64
CA PHE A 71 8.79 -7.66 0.09
C PHE A 71 9.84 -8.47 -0.69
N GLU A 72 10.63 -9.27 0.03
CA GLU A 72 11.55 -10.24 -0.59
C GLU A 72 10.81 -11.45 -1.17
N ASN A 73 9.66 -11.80 -0.59
CA ASN A 73 8.81 -12.92 -1.02
C ASN A 73 7.35 -12.43 -1.24
N GLY A 74 6.70 -12.95 -2.29
CA GLY A 74 5.28 -12.71 -2.55
C GLY A 74 4.37 -13.26 -1.44
N GLU A 75 4.71 -14.39 -0.83
CA GLU A 75 3.96 -14.97 0.29
C GLU A 75 3.89 -14.01 1.49
N SER A 76 4.99 -13.33 1.81
CA SER A 76 5.04 -12.30 2.84
C SER A 76 4.02 -11.18 2.59
N SER A 77 3.93 -10.72 1.34
CA SER A 77 2.98 -9.68 0.95
C SER A 77 1.53 -10.15 1.07
N GLU A 78 1.26 -11.41 0.77
CA GLU A 78 -0.08 -12.00 0.88
C GLU A 78 -0.48 -12.18 2.34
N ARG A 79 0.43 -12.65 3.18
CA ARG A 79 0.21 -12.74 4.63
C ARG A 79 -0.07 -11.38 5.24
N VAL A 80 0.69 -10.35 4.87
CA VAL A 80 0.40 -8.98 5.30
C VAL A 80 -1.01 -8.53 4.88
N LEU A 81 -1.46 -8.84 3.66
CA LEU A 81 -2.82 -8.48 3.25
C LEU A 81 -3.90 -9.26 4.03
N ASN A 82 -3.68 -10.55 4.27
CA ASN A 82 -4.68 -11.46 4.83
C ASN A 82 -4.77 -11.40 6.37
N GLU A 83 -3.65 -11.12 7.04
CA GLU A 83 -3.58 -11.03 8.51
C GLU A 83 -3.86 -9.60 9.02
N GLY A 84 -4.07 -8.64 8.10
CA GLY A 84 -4.57 -7.30 8.38
C GLY A 84 -6.06 -7.28 8.68
N PRO A 85 -6.68 -6.09 8.87
CA PRO A 85 -6.22 -4.72 8.74
C PRO A 85 -5.17 -4.30 9.77
N TRP A 86 -4.41 -3.25 9.41
CA TRP A 86 -3.32 -2.74 10.23
C TRP A 86 -3.58 -1.31 10.68
N ASP A 87 -3.45 -1.08 11.99
CA ASP A 87 -3.43 0.27 12.55
C ASP A 87 -2.02 0.63 13.01
N ILE A 88 -1.55 1.82 12.65
CA ILE A 88 -0.26 2.35 13.10
C ILE A 88 -0.55 3.66 13.82
N TRP A 89 -0.38 3.64 15.14
CA TRP A 89 -0.67 4.77 16.04
C TRP A 89 -2.11 5.28 15.93
N GLY A 90 -3.07 4.35 15.90
CA GLY A 90 -4.49 4.68 15.79
C GLY A 90 -4.91 5.19 14.41
N VAL A 91 -4.02 5.11 13.41
CA VAL A 91 -4.34 5.45 12.03
C VAL A 91 -4.30 4.19 11.18
N HIS A 92 -5.41 3.94 10.49
CA HIS A 92 -5.56 2.77 9.65
C HIS A 92 -4.74 2.90 8.35
N ILE A 93 -4.02 1.85 7.96
CA ILE A 93 -3.34 1.77 6.65
C ILE A 93 -4.13 0.87 5.70
N ALA A 94 -4.59 1.48 4.61
CA ALA A 94 -5.24 0.78 3.51
C ALA A 94 -4.16 0.18 2.59
N LEU A 95 -4.29 -1.10 2.22
CA LEU A 95 -3.30 -1.82 1.42
C LEU A 95 -3.95 -2.56 0.24
N ARG A 96 -3.22 -2.67 -0.87
CA ARG A 96 -3.52 -3.60 -1.98
C ARG A 96 -2.23 -4.05 -2.65
N LYS A 97 -2.31 -5.13 -3.43
CA LYS A 97 -1.23 -5.52 -4.34
C LYS A 97 -0.97 -4.39 -5.34
N TRP A 98 0.31 -4.09 -5.56
CA TRP A 98 0.73 -3.18 -6.63
C TRP A 98 0.45 -3.83 -7.98
N ASP A 99 -0.03 -3.03 -8.92
CA ASP A 99 -0.13 -3.35 -10.35
C ASP A 99 0.15 -2.07 -11.14
N LYS A 100 0.55 -2.20 -12.41
CA LYS A 100 0.85 -1.07 -13.29
C LYS A 100 -0.32 -0.12 -13.51
N ASN A 101 -1.54 -0.63 -13.36
CA ASN A 101 -2.76 0.15 -13.56
C ASN A 101 -3.24 0.83 -12.27
N VAL A 102 -2.52 0.70 -11.15
CA VAL A 102 -2.88 1.40 -9.92
C VAL A 102 -2.58 2.89 -10.09
N PRO A 103 -3.60 3.77 -10.11
CA PRO A 103 -3.34 5.20 -10.18
C PRO A 103 -2.63 5.68 -8.93
N LEU A 104 -1.70 6.62 -9.06
CA LEU A 104 -0.96 7.20 -7.93
C LEU A 104 -1.74 8.35 -7.25
N ASN A 105 -3.05 8.19 -7.08
CA ASN A 105 -3.95 9.14 -6.40
C ASN A 105 -4.68 8.44 -5.24
N LYS A 106 -5.17 9.17 -4.25
CA LYS A 106 -5.78 8.51 -3.07
C LYS A 106 -7.07 7.74 -3.40
N ASP A 107 -7.64 7.99 -4.57
CA ASP A 107 -8.87 7.36 -5.05
C ASP A 107 -8.64 5.93 -5.59
N TYR A 108 -7.41 5.39 -5.55
CA TYR A 108 -7.16 4.02 -6.01
C TYR A 108 -7.62 2.92 -5.03
N LEU A 109 -8.01 3.29 -3.79
CA LEU A 109 -8.57 2.40 -2.77
C LEU A 109 -10.00 2.81 -2.41
N ASP A 110 -10.94 2.57 -3.32
CA ASP A 110 -12.37 2.84 -3.11
C ASP A 110 -12.97 2.07 -1.92
N LYS A 111 -12.33 0.97 -1.52
CA LYS A 111 -12.75 0.12 -0.40
C LYS A 111 -11.55 -0.26 0.44
N VAL A 112 -11.71 -0.15 1.76
CA VAL A 112 -10.67 -0.50 2.73
C VAL A 112 -11.27 -1.47 3.74
N PRO A 113 -10.71 -2.68 3.92
CA PRO A 113 -11.17 -3.60 4.96
C PRO A 113 -10.83 -3.04 6.34
N LEU A 114 -11.80 -3.05 7.27
CA LEU A 114 -11.65 -2.58 8.66
C LEU A 114 -12.14 -3.66 9.64
N TRP A 115 -11.43 -3.84 10.76
CA TRP A 115 -11.92 -4.65 11.89
C TRP A 115 -12.78 -3.73 12.77
N VAL A 116 -14.10 -3.93 12.74
CA VAL A 116 -15.02 -3.23 13.63
C VAL A 116 -15.41 -4.15 14.77
N LYS A 117 -15.10 -3.76 16.01
CA LYS A 117 -15.64 -4.43 17.20
C LYS A 117 -17.00 -3.82 17.52
N LEU A 118 -18.05 -4.57 17.24
CA LEU A 118 -19.41 -4.19 17.62
C LEU A 118 -19.63 -4.54 19.09
N CYS A 119 -19.95 -3.53 19.91
CA CYS A 119 -20.23 -3.69 21.35
C CYS A 119 -21.70 -3.37 21.61
N ASN A 120 -22.30 -4.05 22.59
CA ASN A 120 -23.69 -3.80 23.04
C ASN A 120 -24.75 -3.92 21.94
N ILE A 121 -24.58 -4.86 21.00
CA ILE A 121 -25.64 -5.17 20.03
C ILE A 121 -26.75 -5.94 20.75
N PRO A 122 -28.00 -5.43 20.78
CA PRO A 122 -29.12 -6.15 21.36
C PRO A 122 -29.34 -7.46 20.58
N LEU A 123 -29.36 -8.59 21.30
CA LEU A 123 -29.48 -9.91 20.68
C LEU A 123 -30.94 -10.31 20.36
N ALA A 124 -31.91 -9.53 20.83
CA ALA A 124 -33.32 -9.68 20.51
C ALA A 124 -34.09 -8.37 20.80
N PHE A 125 -35.22 -8.20 20.11
CA PHE A 125 -36.28 -7.24 20.45
C PHE A 125 -37.35 -7.95 21.28
#